data_AF-A0A914LAN4-F1
#
_entry.id   AF-A0A914LAN4-F1
#
_cell.length_a   1.000
_cell.length_b   1.000
_cell.length_c   1.000
_cell.angle_alpha   90.00
_cell.angle_beta   90.00
_cell.angle_gamma   90.00
#
_symmetry.space_group_name_H-M   'P 1'
#
loop_
_entity.id
_entity.type
_entity.pdbx_description
1 polymer ?
#
loop_
_entity_poly.entity_id
_entity_poly.type
_entity_poly.pdbx_seq_one_letter_code
_entity_poly.pdbx_strand_id
1 'polypeptide(L)'
;MIAGKITCIELVNFMCHSSLTLNFDVNKYNCSYIIGPNGSGKSALFAALNIGLGGAGRSNERGKRINDYIKENENYSLIRIHISNEGPNSIPDYGDIIIVERHITHKISTVTIKTRLNEGKEEIVGKRRELDLILQQFNIDLENPLSWLSQDRARQFLQSMKPQRLYELYKKSSEMDGAEDLFRNIDTLFDELTRVVKSMDKEKTAKEAKYQQMKSRFDAVNQLSNKKEAIQRLYWYQLWAPVRDGKNEIEELGRKLKVNEDKKDEQVAKKDELIRQTRVHGFIDPA
;
A
#
# COMPACT_ATOMS: atom_id res chain seq x y z
N MET A 1 35.07 15.09 -10.65
CA MET A 1 33.97 16.07 -10.76
C MET A 1 32.81 15.56 -9.92
N ILE A 2 31.94 16.42 -9.39
CA ILE A 2 30.69 16.02 -8.73
C ILE A 2 29.56 16.47 -9.66
N ALA A 3 28.52 15.66 -9.81
CA ALA A 3 27.36 16.02 -10.63
C ALA A 3 26.62 17.23 -10.02
N GLY A 4 25.84 17.95 -10.84
CA GLY A 4 25.03 19.08 -10.41
C GLY A 4 25.66 20.46 -10.59
N LYS A 5 26.85 20.58 -11.20
CA LYS A 5 27.43 21.90 -11.49
C LYS A 5 26.81 22.52 -12.74
N ILE A 6 26.47 23.81 -12.69
CA ILE A 6 25.97 24.57 -13.85
C ILE A 6 27.15 24.92 -14.77
N THR A 7 27.14 24.37 -15.99
CA THR A 7 28.21 24.52 -16.99
C THR A 7 27.93 25.63 -17.99
N CYS A 8 26.66 25.90 -18.29
CA CYS A 8 26.26 26.95 -19.22
C CYS A 8 24.87 27.51 -18.88
N ILE A 9 24.67 28.78 -19.19
CA ILE A 9 23.35 29.40 -19.25
C ILE A 9 23.18 30.18 -20.55
N GLU A 10 22.06 29.93 -21.22
CA GLU A 10 21.63 30.61 -22.44
C GLU A 10 20.32 31.35 -22.17
N LEU A 11 20.27 32.63 -22.51
CA LEU A 11 19.09 33.47 -22.39
C LEU A 11 18.72 34.04 -23.74
N VAL A 12 17.45 33.96 -24.10
CA VAL A 12 16.87 34.64 -25.27
C VAL A 12 15.70 35.49 -24.80
N ASN A 13 15.67 36.75 -25.22
CA ASN A 13 14.59 37.70 -24.94
C ASN A 13 14.22 37.77 -23.45
N PHE A 14 15.22 37.72 -22.56
CA PHE A 14 15.02 37.73 -21.12
C PHE A 14 15.45 39.09 -20.53
N MET A 15 14.48 39.85 -20.01
CA MET A 15 14.72 41.19 -19.44
C MET A 15 15.53 42.09 -20.39
N CYS A 16 16.75 42.48 -20.03
CA CYS A 16 17.62 43.32 -20.87
C CYS A 16 18.37 42.54 -21.96
N HIS A 17 18.39 41.21 -21.91
CA HIS A 17 19.19 40.35 -22.79
C HIS A 17 18.37 39.87 -23.99
N SER A 18 18.74 40.28 -25.21
CA SER A 18 18.17 39.68 -26.44
C SER A 18 18.69 38.26 -26.66
N SER A 19 20.00 38.09 -26.53
CA SER A 19 20.68 36.81 -26.57
C SER A 19 21.92 36.91 -25.70
N LEU A 20 22.09 35.97 -24.78
CA LEU A 20 23.26 35.85 -23.93
C LEU A 20 23.59 34.38 -23.75
N THR A 21 24.86 34.03 -23.91
CA THR A 21 25.37 32.69 -23.61
C THR A 21 26.60 32.85 -22.73
N LEU A 22 26.59 32.17 -21.58
CA LEU A 22 27.68 32.19 -20.63
C LEU A 22 28.08 30.76 -20.28
N ASN A 23 29.32 30.42 -20.59
CA ASN A 23 29.92 29.15 -20.24
C ASN A 23 30.75 29.30 -18.96
N PHE A 24 30.59 28.37 -18.03
CA PHE A 24 31.34 28.27 -16.80
C PHE A 24 32.32 27.10 -16.91
N ASP A 25 33.62 27.40 -16.80
CA ASP A 25 34.66 26.36 -16.72
C ASP A 25 34.72 25.78 -15.32
N VAL A 26 33.76 24.88 -15.03
CA VAL A 26 33.60 24.22 -13.73
C VAL A 26 34.59 23.08 -13.47
N ASN A 27 35.38 22.73 -14.50
CA ASN A 27 36.44 21.74 -14.43
C ASN A 27 37.70 22.34 -13.82
N LYS A 28 37.96 23.60 -14.16
CA LYS A 28 39.13 24.33 -13.68
C LYS A 28 38.84 25.20 -12.47
N TYR A 29 37.64 25.78 -12.37
CA TYR A 29 37.29 26.75 -11.33
C TYR A 29 36.06 26.34 -10.53
N ASN A 30 36.05 26.69 -9.24
CA ASN A 30 34.90 26.51 -8.34
C ASN A 30 34.20 27.83 -8.00
N CYS A 31 34.67 28.96 -8.55
CA CYS A 31 34.09 30.27 -8.35
C CYS A 31 34.12 31.04 -9.67
N SER A 32 33.01 31.70 -9.99
CA SER A 32 32.83 32.50 -11.19
C SER A 32 32.44 33.91 -10.79
N TYR A 33 33.18 34.92 -11.27
CA TYR A 33 32.90 36.32 -11.02
C TYR A 33 32.26 36.95 -12.26
N ILE A 34 31.07 37.50 -12.10
CA ILE A 34 30.34 38.17 -13.19
C ILE A 34 30.33 39.66 -12.88
N ILE A 35 31.13 40.41 -13.64
CA ILE A 35 31.39 41.84 -13.42
C ILE A 35 30.82 42.64 -14.59
N GLY A 36 30.36 43.85 -14.32
CA GLY A 36 29.86 44.76 -15.35
C GLY A 36 29.29 46.04 -14.75
N PRO A 37 29.03 47.07 -15.57
CA PRO A 37 28.45 48.33 -15.10
C PRO A 37 27.03 48.14 -14.54
N ASN A 38 26.54 49.12 -13.77
CA ASN A 38 25.15 49.10 -13.30
C ASN A 38 24.19 49.09 -14.49
N GLY A 39 23.13 48.29 -14.39
CA GLY A 39 22.18 48.08 -15.50
C GLY A 39 22.61 47.04 -16.55
N SER A 40 23.82 46.48 -16.48
CA SER A 40 24.32 45.48 -17.45
C SER A 40 23.62 44.11 -17.41
N GLY A 41 22.56 43.94 -16.61
CA GLY A 41 21.82 42.69 -16.54
C GLY A 41 22.38 41.59 -15.64
N LYS A 42 23.32 41.88 -14.73
CA LYS A 42 23.87 40.90 -13.76
C LYS A 42 22.78 40.28 -12.88
N SER A 43 21.93 41.11 -12.28
CA SER A 43 20.80 40.62 -11.47
C SER A 43 19.74 39.93 -12.32
N ALA A 44 19.62 40.27 -13.61
CA ALA A 44 18.73 39.57 -14.53
C ALA A 44 19.23 38.15 -14.79
N LEU A 45 20.54 37.95 -14.97
CA LEU A 45 21.14 36.62 -15.08
C LEU A 45 20.93 35.79 -13.81
N PHE A 46 21.11 36.39 -12.63
CA PHE A 46 20.82 35.73 -11.35
C PHE A 46 19.34 35.31 -11.26
N ALA A 47 18.41 36.21 -11.59
CA ALA A 47 16.98 35.87 -11.66
C ALA A 47 16.68 34.77 -12.68
N ALA A 48 17.35 34.77 -13.83
CA ALA A 48 17.18 33.76 -14.87
C ALA A 48 17.62 32.37 -14.40
N LEU A 49 18.73 32.27 -13.65
CA LEU A 49 19.15 31.03 -13.02
C LEU A 49 18.08 30.47 -12.06
N ASN A 50 17.56 31.30 -11.17
CA ASN A 50 16.51 30.89 -10.23
C ASN A 50 15.23 30.44 -10.95
N ILE A 51 14.75 31.25 -11.91
CA ILE A 51 13.52 30.95 -12.67
C ILE A 51 13.74 29.71 -13.56
N GLY A 52 14.87 29.59 -14.24
CA GLY A 52 15.18 28.45 -15.09
C GLY A 52 15.19 27.14 -14.32
N LEU A 53 15.79 27.13 -13.12
CA LEU A 53 15.82 25.98 -12.21
C LEU A 53 14.50 25.79 -11.42
N GLY A 54 13.39 26.39 -11.85
CA GLY A 54 12.07 26.08 -11.28
C GLY A 54 11.70 26.87 -10.01
N GLY A 55 12.54 27.84 -9.60
CA GLY A 55 12.20 28.79 -8.55
C GLY A 55 10.95 29.62 -8.88
N ALA A 56 10.23 30.04 -7.85
CA ALA A 56 9.02 30.83 -8.01
C ALA A 56 9.37 32.23 -8.54
N GLY A 57 8.75 32.72 -9.62
CA GLY A 57 9.07 34.06 -10.16
C GLY A 57 8.94 35.23 -9.14
N ARG A 58 8.18 35.03 -8.06
CA ARG A 58 8.03 35.96 -6.93
C ARG A 58 9.30 36.08 -6.06
N SER A 59 10.15 35.06 -6.01
CA SER A 59 11.37 35.04 -5.20
C SER A 59 12.48 35.94 -5.75
N ASN A 60 12.36 36.40 -7.00
CA ASN A 60 13.38 37.20 -7.70
C ASN A 60 13.04 38.69 -7.82
N GLU A 61 12.00 39.14 -7.13
CA GLU A 61 11.75 40.56 -6.76
C GLU A 61 11.51 41.56 -7.92
N ARG A 62 11.76 41.18 -9.18
CA ARG A 62 11.69 42.05 -10.36
C ARG A 62 10.44 41.89 -11.21
N GLY A 63 9.66 40.83 -10.96
CA GLY A 63 8.40 40.55 -11.64
C GLY A 63 7.42 39.86 -10.70
N LYS A 64 6.17 40.32 -10.67
CA LYS A 64 5.10 39.66 -9.89
C LYS A 64 4.66 38.36 -10.57
N ARG A 65 4.81 38.31 -11.90
CA ARG A 65 4.51 37.17 -12.76
C ARG A 65 5.77 36.78 -13.53
N ILE A 66 5.88 35.50 -13.86
CA ILE A 66 7.00 34.98 -14.66
C ILE A 66 7.08 35.65 -16.03
N ASN A 67 5.95 36.10 -16.58
CA ASN A 67 5.86 36.73 -17.89
C ASN A 67 6.43 38.16 -17.89
N ASP A 68 6.56 38.79 -16.72
CA ASP A 68 7.19 40.11 -16.56
C ASP A 68 8.70 40.06 -16.86
N TYR A 69 9.28 38.86 -16.97
CA TYR A 69 10.70 38.65 -17.31
C TYR A 69 10.95 38.54 -18.82
N ILE A 70 9.90 38.57 -19.65
CA ILE A 70 10.05 38.66 -21.10
C ILE A 70 10.55 40.06 -21.43
N LYS A 71 11.56 40.15 -22.30
CA LYS A 71 12.08 41.43 -22.79
C LYS A 71 10.98 42.26 -23.43
N GLU A 72 11.02 43.58 -23.23
CA GLU A 72 10.05 44.49 -23.84
C GLU A 72 10.02 44.34 -25.36
N ASN A 73 8.82 44.41 -25.94
CA ASN A 73 8.53 44.19 -27.36
C ASN A 73 8.78 42.75 -27.89
N GLU A 74 9.02 41.78 -27.00
CA GLU A 74 9.15 40.37 -27.37
C GLU A 74 7.93 39.55 -26.91
N ASN A 75 7.66 38.46 -27.63
CA ASN A 75 6.50 37.61 -27.37
C ASN A 75 6.81 36.41 -26.45
N TYR A 76 8.09 36.08 -26.33
CA TYR A 76 8.56 34.94 -25.56
C TYR A 76 9.95 35.21 -25.00
N SER A 77 10.33 34.41 -24.00
CA SER A 77 11.68 34.30 -23.48
C SER A 77 12.06 32.83 -23.32
N LEU A 78 13.33 32.52 -23.54
CA LEU A 78 13.90 31.19 -23.37
C LEU A 78 15.06 31.26 -22.38
N ILE A 79 15.06 30.36 -21.42
CA ILE A 79 16.17 30.13 -20.49
C ILE A 79 16.60 28.68 -20.68
N ARG A 80 17.86 28.45 -21.00
CA ARG A 80 18.46 27.10 -21.02
C ARG A 80 19.59 27.06 -20.03
N ILE A 81 19.59 26.06 -19.15
CA ILE A 81 20.63 25.88 -18.14
C ILE A 81 21.18 24.48 -18.32
N HIS A 82 22.48 24.38 -18.50
CA HIS A 82 23.19 23.13 -18.66
C HIS A 82 23.81 22.76 -17.31
N ILE A 83 23.51 21.55 -16.87
CA ILE A 83 23.96 20.98 -15.61
C ILE A 83 24.77 19.74 -15.94
N SER A 84 26.00 19.67 -15.42
CA SER A 84 26.84 18.48 -15.52
C SER A 84 26.23 17.31 -14.74
N ASN A 85 26.23 16.13 -15.35
CA ASN A 85 25.79 14.87 -14.76
C ASN A 85 26.95 13.88 -14.63
N GLU A 86 28.18 14.39 -14.48
CA GLU A 86 29.39 13.59 -14.39
C GLU A 86 29.92 13.50 -12.95
N GLY A 87 30.23 12.28 -12.52
CA GLY A 87 30.85 12.00 -11.23
C GLY A 87 29.87 11.47 -10.18
N PRO A 88 30.25 11.49 -8.89
CA PRO A 88 29.39 11.04 -7.81
C PRO A 88 28.05 11.78 -7.81
N ASN A 89 26.96 11.07 -7.50
CA ASN A 89 25.57 11.51 -7.56
C ASN A 89 25.00 11.76 -8.97
N SER A 90 25.68 11.31 -10.03
CA SER A 90 25.10 11.31 -11.37
C SER A 90 23.81 10.48 -11.43
N ILE A 91 22.92 10.88 -12.32
CA ILE A 91 21.64 10.21 -12.58
C ILE A 91 21.86 9.19 -13.71
N PRO A 92 21.71 7.88 -13.48
CA PRO A 92 22.11 6.84 -14.44
C PRO A 92 21.39 6.90 -15.80
N ASP A 93 20.15 7.38 -15.84
CA ASP A 93 19.32 7.41 -17.05
C ASP A 93 19.52 8.67 -17.91
N TYR A 94 20.38 9.58 -17.45
CA TYR A 94 20.72 10.81 -18.15
C TYR A 94 22.15 10.71 -18.72
N GLY A 95 22.37 11.40 -19.84
CA GLY A 95 23.69 11.59 -20.42
C GLY A 95 24.58 12.49 -19.56
N ASP A 96 25.71 12.93 -20.11
CA ASP A 96 26.71 13.75 -19.41
C ASP A 96 26.20 15.15 -19.06
N ILE A 97 25.22 15.67 -19.81
CA ILE A 97 24.64 17.00 -19.60
C ILE A 97 23.12 16.92 -19.55
N ILE A 98 22.57 17.48 -18.47
CA ILE A 98 21.13 17.73 -18.30
C ILE A 98 20.87 19.19 -18.65
N ILE A 99 19.92 19.43 -19.57
CA ILE A 99 19.56 20.76 -20.03
C ILE A 99 18.14 21.06 -19.54
N VAL A 100 18.04 22.05 -18.67
CA VAL A 100 16.76 22.57 -18.18
C VAL A 100 16.37 23.74 -19.08
N GLU A 101 15.30 23.55 -19.86
CA GLU A 101 14.80 24.53 -20.80
C GLU A 101 13.46 25.07 -20.31
N ARG A 102 13.43 26.36 -19.98
CA ARG A 102 12.21 27.06 -19.59
C ARG A 102 11.81 28.05 -20.68
N HIS A 103 10.69 27.76 -21.32
CA HIS A 103 10.09 28.64 -22.31
C HIS A 103 8.95 29.43 -21.66
N ILE A 104 8.98 30.75 -21.81
CA ILE A 104 8.05 31.69 -21.17
C ILE A 104 7.37 32.47 -22.28
N THR A 105 6.05 32.51 -22.25
CA THR A 105 5.21 33.35 -23.13
C THR A 105 4.28 34.18 -22.27
N HIS A 106 3.61 35.18 -22.86
CA HIS A 106 2.63 36.02 -22.17
C HIS A 106 1.46 35.25 -21.52
N LYS A 107 1.22 34.00 -21.92
CA LYS A 107 0.12 33.17 -21.40
C LYS A 107 0.60 31.99 -20.56
N ILE A 108 1.68 31.33 -20.98
CA ILE A 108 2.12 30.04 -20.43
C ILE A 108 3.62 30.06 -20.19
N SER A 109 4.05 29.43 -19.10
CA SER A 109 5.45 29.04 -18.87
C SER A 109 5.55 27.51 -18.85
N THR A 110 6.43 26.95 -19.67
CA THR A 110 6.67 25.51 -19.78
C THR A 110 8.12 25.19 -19.45
N VAL A 111 8.33 24.11 -18.69
CA VAL A 111 9.66 23.57 -18.38
C VAL A 111 9.80 22.21 -19.06
N THR A 112 10.85 22.08 -19.85
CA THR A 112 11.24 20.87 -20.56
C THR A 112 12.64 20.48 -20.11
N ILE A 113 12.83 19.20 -19.85
CA ILE A 113 14.14 18.66 -19.48
C ILE A 113 14.63 17.85 -20.65
N LYS A 114 15.85 18.17 -21.08
CA LYS A 114 16.55 17.45 -22.12
C LYS A 114 17.80 16.81 -21.54
N THR A 115 18.20 15.71 -22.12
CA THR A 115 19.49 15.09 -21.88
C THR A 115 20.32 15.17 -23.14
N ARG A 116 21.62 15.28 -22.98
CA ARG A 116 22.61 15.17 -24.05
C ARG A 116 23.70 14.21 -23.58
N LEU A 117 24.25 13.45 -24.52
CA LEU A 117 25.45 12.63 -24.32
C LEU A 117 26.57 13.20 -25.21
N ASN A 118 27.59 13.82 -24.62
CA ASN A 118 28.68 14.54 -25.27
C ASN A 118 28.16 15.62 -26.25
N GLU A 119 28.79 15.74 -27.42
CA GLU A 119 28.31 16.57 -28.54
C GLU A 119 27.13 15.94 -29.32
N GLY A 120 26.47 14.96 -28.72
CA GLY A 120 25.36 14.23 -29.32
C GLY A 120 24.06 15.03 -29.41
N LYS A 121 23.04 14.35 -29.93
CA LYS A 121 21.68 14.91 -30.06
C LYS A 121 21.05 15.13 -28.69
N GLU A 122 20.28 16.21 -28.55
CA GLU A 122 19.44 16.44 -27.38
C GLU A 122 18.14 15.62 -27.47
N GLU A 123 17.78 14.96 -26.37
CA GLU A 123 16.54 14.20 -26.25
C GLU A 123 15.70 14.73 -25.10
N ILE A 124 14.39 14.85 -25.30
CA ILE A 124 13.46 15.32 -24.25
C ILE A 124 13.13 14.13 -23.33
N VAL A 125 13.44 14.27 -22.04
CA VAL A 125 13.30 13.20 -21.05
C VAL A 125 12.22 13.50 -20.03
N GLY A 126 11.95 14.78 -19.77
CA GLY A 126 11.09 15.16 -18.64
C GLY A 126 10.45 16.53 -18.73
N LYS A 127 9.62 16.80 -17.71
CA LYS A 127 8.91 18.07 -17.48
C LYS A 127 9.17 18.56 -16.06
N ARG A 128 8.40 19.54 -15.58
CA ARG A 128 8.56 20.16 -14.25
C ARG A 128 8.77 19.21 -13.06
N ARG A 129 8.05 18.09 -12.95
CA ARG A 129 8.18 17.16 -11.81
C ARG A 129 9.56 16.53 -11.74
N GLU A 130 10.09 16.18 -12.91
CA GLU A 130 11.42 15.61 -13.05
C GLU A 130 12.51 16.61 -12.61
N LEU A 131 12.27 17.90 -12.81
CA LEU A 131 13.20 18.95 -12.39
C LEU A 131 13.33 18.98 -10.86
N ASP A 132 12.23 18.81 -10.11
CA ASP A 132 12.31 18.76 -8.64
C ASP A 132 13.18 17.58 -8.18
N LEU A 133 13.04 16.41 -8.81
CA LEU A 133 13.83 15.22 -8.49
C LEU A 133 15.32 15.43 -8.81
N ILE A 134 15.63 16.05 -9.95
CA ILE A 134 17.01 16.36 -10.36
C ILE A 134 17.65 17.35 -9.38
N LEU A 135 16.93 18.42 -9.00
CA LEU A 135 17.44 19.40 -8.04
C LEU A 135 17.66 18.78 -6.66
N GLN A 136 16.75 17.90 -6.22
CA GLN A 136 16.89 17.17 -4.98
C GLN A 136 18.11 16.24 -5.01
N GLN A 137 18.30 15.48 -6.09
CA GLN A 137 19.45 14.59 -6.28
C GLN A 137 20.78 15.35 -6.28
N PHE A 138 20.81 16.54 -6.86
CA PHE A 138 22.00 17.42 -6.88
C PHE A 138 22.11 18.33 -5.66
N ASN A 139 21.19 18.23 -4.71
CA ASN A 139 21.15 19.03 -3.49
C ASN A 139 21.15 20.54 -3.75
N ILE A 140 20.44 20.97 -4.80
CA ILE A 140 20.27 22.37 -5.20
C ILE A 140 18.97 22.89 -4.61
N ASP A 141 19.08 23.69 -3.54
CA ASP A 141 17.94 24.38 -2.93
C ASP A 141 17.97 25.89 -3.23
N LEU A 142 16.94 26.35 -3.95
CA LEU A 142 16.75 27.76 -4.32
C LEU A 142 16.01 28.58 -3.24
N GLU A 143 15.34 27.90 -2.31
CA GLU A 143 14.62 28.49 -1.19
C GLU A 143 15.49 28.64 0.06
N ASN A 144 16.59 27.88 0.15
CA ASN A 144 17.60 28.05 1.19
C ASN A 144 18.31 29.41 1.03
N PRO A 145 18.16 30.34 1.98
CA PRO A 145 18.75 31.68 1.89
C PRO A 145 20.28 31.69 1.98
N LEU A 146 20.91 30.61 2.49
CA LEU A 146 22.37 30.49 2.50
C LEU A 146 22.93 29.98 1.17
N SER A 147 22.16 29.16 0.44
CA SER A 147 22.53 28.66 -0.89
C SER A 147 22.19 29.66 -1.99
N TRP A 148 21.05 30.35 -1.88
CA TRP A 148 20.56 31.35 -2.82
C TRP A 148 20.34 32.72 -2.16
N LEU A 149 21.39 33.53 -2.16
CA LEU A 149 21.39 34.86 -1.55
C LEU A 149 21.24 35.96 -2.62
N SER A 150 20.00 36.41 -2.84
CA SER A 150 19.73 37.59 -3.69
C SER A 150 20.23 38.88 -3.03
N GLN A 151 20.36 39.95 -3.81
CA GLN A 151 20.77 41.27 -3.32
C GLN A 151 19.86 41.78 -2.19
N ASP A 152 18.54 41.63 -2.33
CA ASP A 152 17.61 42.09 -1.30
C ASP A 152 17.48 41.09 -0.14
N ARG A 153 17.57 39.77 -0.39
CA ARG A 153 17.71 38.76 0.68
C ARG A 153 18.94 39.06 1.55
N ALA A 154 20.08 39.42 0.94
CA ALA A 154 21.27 39.84 1.67
C ALA A 154 21.03 41.09 2.50
N ARG A 155 20.33 42.10 1.94
CA ARG A 155 19.99 43.32 2.69
C ARG A 155 19.06 43.00 3.87
N GLN A 156 18.02 42.22 3.65
CA GLN A 156 17.08 41.80 4.70
C GLN A 156 17.79 40.98 5.77
N PHE A 157 18.67 40.06 5.38
CA PHE A 157 19.49 39.27 6.30
C PHE A 157 20.32 40.18 7.22
N LEU A 158 21.05 41.15 6.66
CA LEU A 158 21.84 42.10 7.45
C LEU A 158 20.99 43.00 8.36
N GLN A 159 19.79 43.39 7.93
CA GLN A 159 18.87 44.22 8.71
C GLN A 159 18.13 43.44 9.82
N SER A 160 18.02 42.12 9.70
CA SER A 160 17.20 41.26 10.58
C SER A 160 18.03 40.37 11.51
N MET A 161 19.21 40.85 11.93
CA MET A 161 20.12 40.21 12.90
C MET A 161 19.58 40.16 14.35
N LYS A 162 18.30 39.81 14.53
CA LYS A 162 17.72 39.52 15.85
C LYS A 162 17.93 38.02 16.17
N PRO A 163 18.21 37.64 17.43
CA PRO A 163 18.44 36.24 17.79
C PRO A 163 17.35 35.26 17.30
N GLN A 164 16.07 35.63 17.39
CA GLN A 164 14.98 34.76 16.92
C GLN A 164 15.03 34.53 15.40
N ARG A 165 15.23 35.60 14.63
CA ARG A 165 15.32 35.54 13.15
C ARG A 165 16.54 34.74 12.70
N LEU A 166 17.66 34.87 13.42
CA LEU A 166 18.86 34.08 13.15
C LEU A 166 18.63 32.59 13.42
N TYR A 167 17.90 32.26 14.49
CA TYR A 167 17.50 30.88 14.76
C TYR A 167 16.56 30.32 13.69
N GLU A 168 15.54 31.08 13.27
CA GLU A 168 14.65 30.70 12.16
C GLU A 168 15.42 30.47 10.86
N LEU A 169 16.37 31.36 10.53
CA LEU A 169 17.23 31.23 9.37
C LEU A 169 18.09 29.97 9.45
N TYR A 170 18.75 29.75 10.59
CA TYR A 170 19.54 28.56 10.83
C TYR A 170 18.70 27.31 10.67
N LYS A 171 17.53 27.25 11.31
CA LYS A 171 16.59 26.12 11.26
C LYS A 171 16.15 25.82 9.82
N LYS A 172 15.85 26.86 9.04
CA LYS A 172 15.46 26.72 7.63
C LYS A 172 16.64 26.26 6.77
N SER A 173 17.82 26.84 6.98
CA SER A 173 19.01 26.56 6.17
C SER A 173 19.69 25.23 6.49
N SER A 174 19.52 24.71 7.72
CA SER A 174 19.97 23.38 8.12
C SER A 174 18.90 22.31 7.89
N GLU A 175 17.83 22.62 7.18
CA GLU A 175 16.69 21.73 6.87
C GLU A 175 15.98 21.13 8.11
N MET A 176 16.25 21.67 9.30
CA MET A 176 15.63 21.22 10.56
C MET A 176 14.13 21.50 10.58
N ASP A 177 13.68 22.55 9.90
CA ASP A 177 12.27 22.89 9.78
C ASP A 177 11.51 21.80 9.02
N GLY A 178 12.07 21.34 7.89
CA GLY A 178 11.50 20.25 7.11
C GLY A 178 11.46 18.93 7.89
N ALA A 179 12.49 18.64 8.69
CA ALA A 179 12.48 17.47 9.56
C ALA A 179 11.39 17.55 10.63
N GLU A 180 11.19 18.70 11.27
CA GLU A 180 10.12 18.89 12.26
C GLU A 180 8.73 18.73 11.65
N ASP A 181 8.49 19.31 10.48
CA ASP A 181 7.22 19.13 9.75
C ASP A 181 6.99 17.67 9.35
N LEU A 182 8.05 16.97 8.95
CA LEU A 182 7.98 15.54 8.63
C LEU A 182 7.61 14.71 9.86
N PHE A 183 8.19 14.99 11.03
CA PHE A 183 7.79 14.32 12.28
C PHE A 183 6.34 14.59 12.65
N ARG A 184 5.89 15.85 12.53
CA ARG A 184 4.47 16.19 12.79
C ARG A 184 3.53 15.44 11.84
N ASN A 185 3.87 15.36 10.55
CA ASN A 185 3.09 14.60 9.59
C ASN A 185 3.05 13.11 9.94
N ILE A 186 4.18 12.53 10.35
CA ILE A 186 4.24 11.14 10.82
C ILE A 186 3.31 10.93 12.03
N ASP A 187 3.33 11.82 13.02
CA ASP A 187 2.45 11.72 14.19
C ASP A 187 0.96 11.73 13.78
N THR A 188 0.58 12.62 12.86
CA THR A 188 -0.80 12.66 12.35
C THR A 188 -1.20 11.37 11.62
N LEU A 189 -0.29 10.79 10.82
CA LEU A 189 -0.53 9.52 10.15
C LEU A 189 -0.65 8.35 11.13
N PHE A 190 0.15 8.36 12.21
CA PHE A 190 0.05 7.36 13.28
C PHE A 190 -1.30 7.44 14.00
N ASP A 191 -1.81 8.64 14.26
CA ASP A 191 -3.13 8.84 14.86
C ASP A 191 -4.24 8.30 13.96
N GLU A 192 -4.17 8.57 12.65
CA GLU A 192 -5.11 8.05 11.65
C GLU A 192 -5.06 6.52 11.58
N LEU A 193 -3.86 5.94 11.47
CA LEU A 193 -3.67 4.50 11.44
C LEU A 193 -4.23 3.84 12.71
N THR A 194 -3.99 4.43 13.87
CA THR A 194 -4.49 3.93 15.15
C THR A 194 -6.02 3.92 15.18
N ARG A 195 -6.69 4.93 14.60
CA ARG A 195 -8.15 4.96 14.48
C ARG A 195 -8.66 3.83 13.56
N VAL A 196 -8.01 3.63 12.42
CA VAL A 196 -8.38 2.56 11.47
C VAL A 196 -8.23 1.19 12.12
N VAL A 197 -7.10 0.91 12.78
CA VAL A 197 -6.87 -0.37 13.49
C VAL A 197 -7.94 -0.61 14.55
N LYS A 198 -8.29 0.41 15.35
CA LYS A 198 -9.37 0.30 16.35
C LYS A 198 -10.73 0.02 15.71
N SER A 199 -11.04 0.60 14.54
CA SER A 199 -12.29 0.29 13.83
C SER A 199 -12.30 -1.13 13.27
N MET A 200 -11.18 -1.61 12.73
CA MET A 200 -11.07 -2.96 12.20
C MET A 200 -11.19 -4.01 13.31
N ASP A 201 -10.62 -3.76 14.50
CA ASP A 201 -10.74 -4.66 15.63
C ASP A 201 -12.19 -4.78 16.14
N LYS A 202 -12.92 -3.65 16.18
CA LYS A 202 -14.38 -3.64 16.46
C LYS A 202 -15.17 -4.43 15.42
N GLU A 203 -14.83 -4.30 14.14
CA GLU A 203 -15.52 -5.04 13.08
C GLU A 203 -15.21 -6.55 13.15
N LYS A 204 -13.96 -6.91 13.44
CA LYS A 204 -13.51 -8.29 13.62
C LYS A 204 -14.26 -8.96 14.77
N THR A 205 -14.31 -8.31 15.93
CA THR A 205 -15.03 -8.82 17.11
C THR A 205 -16.53 -8.98 16.85
N ALA A 206 -17.15 -8.03 16.14
CA ALA A 206 -18.56 -8.14 15.74
C ALA A 206 -18.81 -9.32 14.76
N LYS A 207 -17.90 -9.55 13.81
CA LYS A 207 -17.97 -10.69 12.87
C LYS A 207 -17.76 -12.02 13.60
N GLU A 208 -16.83 -12.09 14.53
CA GLU A 208 -16.58 -13.28 15.35
C GLU A 208 -17.81 -13.64 16.19
N ALA A 209 -18.44 -12.66 16.85
CA ALA A 209 -19.66 -12.88 17.61
C ALA A 209 -20.82 -13.44 16.74
N LYS A 210 -20.98 -12.90 15.52
CA LYS A 210 -21.97 -13.42 14.55
C LYS A 210 -21.64 -14.84 14.10
N TYR A 211 -20.37 -15.14 13.85
CA TYR A 211 -19.92 -16.48 13.49
C TYR A 211 -20.24 -17.49 14.60
N GLN A 212 -19.92 -17.18 15.85
CA GLN A 212 -20.23 -18.04 16.99
C GLN A 212 -21.74 -18.28 17.16
N GLN A 213 -22.56 -17.24 16.99
CA GLN A 213 -24.02 -17.37 17.03
C GLN A 213 -24.56 -18.26 15.89
N MET A 214 -24.00 -18.13 14.69
CA MET A 214 -24.39 -18.95 13.55
C MET A 214 -23.97 -20.41 13.75
N LYS A 215 -22.77 -20.64 14.29
CA LYS A 215 -22.26 -21.96 14.64
C LYS A 215 -23.14 -22.65 15.67
N SER A 216 -23.50 -21.98 16.76
CA SER A 216 -24.39 -22.56 17.78
C SER A 216 -25.77 -22.91 17.23
N ARG A 217 -26.31 -22.08 16.32
CA ARG A 217 -27.58 -22.37 15.64
C ARG A 217 -27.46 -23.59 14.73
N PHE A 218 -26.37 -23.70 13.99
CA PHE A 218 -26.09 -24.86 13.14
C PHE A 218 -26.01 -26.15 13.97
N ASP A 219 -25.27 -26.12 15.09
CA ASP A 219 -25.16 -27.27 16.00
C ASP A 219 -26.52 -27.67 16.59
N ALA A 220 -27.36 -26.69 16.96
CA ALA A 220 -28.72 -26.95 17.44
C ALA A 220 -29.61 -27.62 16.36
N VAL A 221 -29.52 -27.17 15.11
CA VAL A 221 -30.24 -27.78 13.98
C VAL A 221 -29.77 -29.21 13.74
N ASN A 222 -28.46 -29.46 13.78
CA ASN A 222 -27.91 -30.82 13.66
C ASN A 222 -28.41 -31.74 14.79
N GLN A 223 -28.44 -31.25 16.04
CA GLN A 223 -29.00 -32.02 17.15
C GLN A 223 -30.49 -32.35 16.95
N LEU A 224 -31.27 -31.41 16.41
CA LEU A 224 -32.68 -31.65 16.08
C LEU A 224 -32.86 -32.70 14.98
N SER A 225 -31.99 -32.70 13.97
CA SER A 225 -32.00 -33.73 12.92
C SER A 225 -31.73 -35.11 13.51
N ASN A 226 -30.69 -35.24 14.35
CA ASN A 226 -30.36 -36.49 15.03
C ASN A 226 -31.51 -36.99 15.92
N LYS A 227 -32.18 -36.07 16.64
CA LYS A 227 -33.36 -36.41 17.44
C LYS A 227 -34.54 -36.86 16.58
N LYS A 228 -34.78 -36.24 15.42
CA LYS A 228 -35.82 -36.69 14.47
C LYS A 228 -35.55 -38.11 13.98
N GLU A 229 -34.31 -38.43 13.60
CA GLU A 229 -33.92 -39.78 13.20
C GLU A 229 -34.08 -40.79 14.34
N ALA A 230 -33.78 -40.40 15.58
CA ALA A 230 -34.01 -41.25 16.75
C ALA A 230 -35.50 -41.52 16.99
N ILE A 231 -36.36 -40.50 16.86
CA ILE A 231 -37.83 -40.64 16.98
C ILE A 231 -38.35 -41.59 15.91
N GLN A 232 -37.92 -41.45 14.65
CA GLN A 232 -38.33 -42.35 13.57
C GLN A 232 -37.95 -43.81 13.88
N ARG A 233 -36.74 -44.06 14.41
CA ARG A 233 -36.33 -45.39 14.86
C ARG A 233 -37.19 -45.93 15.99
N LEU A 234 -37.49 -45.10 17.00
CA LEU A 234 -38.37 -45.48 18.11
C LEU A 234 -39.80 -45.80 17.64
N TYR A 235 -40.32 -45.06 16.67
CA TYR A 235 -41.63 -45.34 16.07
C TYR A 235 -41.65 -46.70 15.38
N TRP A 236 -40.60 -47.04 14.64
CA TRP A 236 -40.43 -48.38 14.08
C TRP A 236 -40.39 -49.47 15.17
N TYR A 237 -39.65 -49.26 16.26
CA TYR A 237 -39.63 -50.21 17.38
C TYR A 237 -41.01 -50.37 18.02
N GLN A 238 -41.76 -49.28 18.21
CA GLN A 238 -43.11 -49.31 18.76
C GLN A 238 -44.07 -50.11 17.88
N LEU A 239 -44.00 -49.94 16.56
CA LEU A 239 -44.86 -50.65 15.61
C LEU A 239 -44.55 -52.16 15.57
N TRP A 240 -43.28 -52.53 15.66
CA TRP A 240 -42.83 -53.93 15.61
C TRP A 240 -42.84 -54.66 16.96
N ALA A 241 -42.96 -53.94 18.09
CA ALA A 241 -42.96 -54.55 19.41
C ALA A 241 -44.10 -55.58 19.61
N PRO A 242 -45.37 -55.31 19.24
CA PRO A 242 -46.43 -56.31 19.36
C PRO A 242 -46.19 -57.56 18.50
N VAL A 243 -45.62 -57.38 17.30
CA VAL A 243 -45.30 -58.50 16.40
C VAL A 243 -44.18 -59.36 17.00
N ARG A 244 -43.14 -58.73 17.56
CA ARG A 244 -42.08 -59.42 18.30
C ARG A 244 -42.64 -60.18 19.50
N ASP A 245 -43.46 -59.52 20.31
CA ASP A 245 -43.99 -60.09 21.55
C ASP A 245 -44.94 -61.25 21.24
N GLY A 246 -45.81 -61.11 20.23
CA GLY A 246 -46.65 -62.21 19.74
C GLY A 246 -45.85 -63.36 19.14
N LYS A 247 -44.76 -63.09 18.39
CA LYS A 247 -43.87 -64.14 17.91
C LYS A 247 -43.18 -64.89 19.05
N ASN A 248 -42.71 -64.18 20.07
CA ASN A 248 -42.10 -64.76 21.26
C ASN A 248 -43.12 -65.63 22.02
N GLU A 249 -44.37 -65.17 22.13
CA GLU A 249 -45.45 -65.92 22.77
C GLU A 249 -45.81 -67.19 21.99
N ILE A 250 -45.85 -67.13 20.65
CA ILE A 250 -46.01 -68.31 19.78
C ILE A 250 -44.84 -69.29 19.96
N GLU A 251 -43.60 -68.81 20.02
CA GLU A 251 -42.43 -69.66 20.27
C GLU A 251 -42.46 -70.30 21.67
N GLU A 252 -42.93 -69.59 22.69
CA GLU A 252 -43.14 -70.16 24.03
C GLU A 252 -44.25 -71.21 24.04
N LEU A 253 -45.39 -70.93 23.39
CA LEU A 253 -46.49 -71.89 23.27
C LEU A 253 -46.07 -73.12 22.47
N GLY A 254 -45.29 -72.94 21.40
CA GLY A 254 -44.69 -74.03 20.64
C GLY A 254 -43.73 -74.89 21.48
N ARG A 255 -42.91 -74.26 22.33
CA ARG A 255 -42.08 -74.99 23.32
C ARG A 255 -42.92 -75.78 24.31
N LYS A 256 -44.00 -75.18 24.85
CA LYS A 256 -44.92 -75.86 25.78
C LYS A 256 -45.66 -77.02 25.12
N LEU A 257 -46.06 -76.87 23.86
CA LEU A 257 -46.69 -77.94 23.07
C LEU A 257 -45.74 -79.11 22.84
N LYS A 258 -44.49 -78.86 22.41
CA LYS A 258 -43.47 -79.92 22.29
C LYS A 258 -43.27 -80.68 23.59
N VAL A 259 -43.13 -79.98 24.71
CA VAL A 259 -42.98 -80.63 26.03
C VAL A 259 -44.21 -81.49 26.38
N ASN A 260 -45.42 -81.07 25.98
CA ASN A 260 -46.63 -81.86 26.21
C ASN A 260 -46.77 -83.03 25.23
N GLU A 261 -46.33 -82.89 23.99
CA GLU A 261 -46.23 -83.99 23.01
C GLU A 261 -45.21 -85.03 23.47
N ASP A 262 -44.01 -84.60 23.88
CA ASP A 262 -42.99 -85.49 24.44
C ASP A 262 -43.52 -86.25 25.67
N LYS A 263 -44.26 -85.57 26.57
CA LYS A 263 -44.91 -86.23 27.71
C LYS A 263 -46.01 -87.20 27.30
N LYS A 264 -46.74 -86.91 26.24
CA LYS A 264 -47.79 -87.78 25.72
C LYS A 264 -47.18 -89.02 25.06
N ASP A 265 -46.11 -88.85 24.29
CA ASP A 265 -45.34 -89.93 23.69
C ASP A 265 -44.67 -90.79 24.76
N GLU A 266 -44.17 -90.18 25.84
CA GLU A 266 -43.64 -90.90 27.00
C GLU A 266 -44.74 -91.68 27.75
N GLN A 267 -45.96 -91.14 27.85
CA GLN A 267 -47.12 -91.85 28.41
C GLN A 267 -47.62 -92.98 27.50
N VAL A 268 -47.60 -92.79 26.18
CA VAL A 268 -47.92 -93.84 25.19
C VAL A 268 -46.87 -94.94 25.24
N ALA A 269 -45.58 -94.60 25.31
CA ALA A 269 -44.48 -95.55 25.49
C ALA A 269 -44.62 -96.34 26.80
N LYS A 270 -44.94 -95.67 27.93
CA LYS A 270 -45.23 -96.35 29.21
C LYS A 270 -46.45 -97.26 29.12
N LYS A 271 -47.48 -96.87 28.37
CA LYS A 271 -48.68 -97.69 28.15
C LYS A 271 -48.38 -98.89 27.25
N ASP A 272 -47.58 -98.72 26.21
CA ASP A 272 -47.13 -99.81 25.33
C ASP A 272 -46.18 -100.77 26.05
N GLU A 273 -45.36 -100.27 26.96
CA GLU A 273 -44.51 -101.09 27.84
C GLU A 273 -45.35 -101.87 28.85
N LEU A 274 -46.39 -101.27 29.42
CA LEU A 274 -47.36 -101.96 30.28
C LEU A 274 -48.14 -103.05 29.51
N ILE A 275 -48.52 -102.79 28.25
CA ILE A 275 -49.15 -103.78 27.37
C ILE A 275 -48.18 -104.93 27.06
N ARG A 276 -46.89 -104.66 26.84
CA ARG A 276 -45.86 -105.70 26.69
C ARG A 276 -45.66 -106.53 27.95
N GLN A 277 -45.62 -105.90 29.13
CA GLN A 277 -45.51 -106.63 30.41
C GLN A 277 -46.75 -107.52 30.66
N THR A 278 -47.94 -107.06 30.29
CA THR A 278 -49.18 -107.84 30.41
C THR A 278 -49.21 -109.03 29.43
N ARG A 279 -48.59 -108.92 28.25
CA ARG A 279 -48.46 -110.01 27.28
C ARG A 279 -47.44 -111.09 27.67
N VAL A 280 -46.49 -110.79 28.57
CA VAL A 280 -45.46 -111.73 29.03
C VAL A 280 -45.89 -112.47 30.32
N HIS A 281 -46.98 -112.09 30.97
CA HIS A 281 -47.52 -112.75 32.17
C HIS A 281 -48.89 -113.45 31.96
N GLY A 282 -49.32 -113.61 30.70
CA GLY A 282 -50.50 -114.38 30.31
C GLY A 282 -50.17 -115.73 29.69
N PHE A 283 -49.31 -116.52 30.34
CA PHE A 283 -49.18 -117.97 30.10
C PHE A 283 -49.07 -118.64 31.47
N ILE A 284 -50.16 -119.26 31.91
CA ILE A 284 -50.26 -120.51 32.70
C ILE A 284 -51.75 -120.90 32.64
N ASP A 285 -52.03 -121.97 31.89
CA ASP A 285 -53.23 -122.82 31.98
C ASP A 285 -53.21 -123.57 33.34
N PRO A 286 -54.33 -124.00 33.96
CA PRO A 286 -55.04 -125.18 33.42
C PRO A 286 -56.55 -125.36 33.77
N ALA A 287 -57.29 -125.99 32.86
CA ALA A 287 -58.17 -127.15 33.12
C ALA A 287 -58.66 -127.77 31.79
#